data_AF-A0A011V1N7-F1
#
_entry.id   AF-A0A011V1N7-F1
#
_cell.length_a   1.000
_cell.length_b   1.000
_cell.length_c   1.000
_cell.angle_alpha   90.00
_cell.angle_beta   90.00
_cell.angle_gamma   90.00
#
_symmetry.space_group_name_H-M   'P 1'
#
loop_
_entity.id
_entity.type
_entity.pdbx_description
1 polymer ?
#
loop_
_entity_poly.entity_id
_entity_poly.type
_entity_poly.pdbx_seq_one_letter_code
_entity_poly.pdbx_strand_id
1 'polypeptide(L)'
;MADFDPVTLYFILYESLGAWLFALAGAAFLLLVGVIVTALRLRRADRPARKPVMAAIAATVLATAVFFFMVPGWTLAGIDALSGAVDILFATLLALVPGIAAGAIVFMLAAGRCAARSVRHPVAT
;
A
#
# COMPACT_ATOMS: atom_id res chain seq x y z
N MET A 1 -22.74 18.48 1.48
CA MET A 1 -22.03 17.22 1.78
C MET A 1 -22.84 16.32 2.74
N ALA A 2 -24.19 16.38 2.69
CA ALA A 2 -25.06 15.58 3.57
C ALA A 2 -25.70 14.37 2.86
N ASP A 3 -25.60 14.28 1.52
CA ASP A 3 -26.18 13.20 0.71
C ASP A 3 -25.24 12.00 0.51
N PHE A 4 -24.17 11.89 1.31
CA PHE A 4 -23.29 10.74 1.24
C PHE A 4 -23.97 9.56 1.95
N ASP A 5 -24.59 8.68 1.16
CA ASP A 5 -25.15 7.43 1.66
C ASP A 5 -24.13 6.28 1.54
N PRO A 6 -23.51 5.83 2.65
CA PRO A 6 -22.55 4.75 2.63
C PRO A 6 -23.16 3.41 2.21
N VAL A 7 -24.48 3.24 2.35
CA VAL A 7 -25.19 2.02 1.94
C VAL A 7 -25.23 1.96 0.41
N THR A 8 -25.64 3.04 -0.24
CA THR A 8 -25.60 3.15 -1.71
C THR A 8 -24.19 2.92 -2.25
N LEU A 9 -23.17 3.47 -1.59
CA LEU A 9 -21.78 3.30 -2.00
C LEU A 9 -21.31 1.84 -1.89
N TYR A 10 -21.70 1.13 -0.83
CA TYR A 10 -21.46 -0.31 -0.69
C TYR A 10 -22.08 -1.11 -1.84
N PHE A 11 -23.35 -0.84 -2.18
CA PHE A 11 -24.02 -1.54 -3.28
C PHE A 11 -23.33 -1.29 -4.62
N ILE A 12 -22.89 -0.06 -4.89
CA ILE A 12 -22.14 0.26 -6.12
C ILE A 12 -20.83 -0.56 -6.18
N LEU A 13 -20.06 -0.61 -5.08
CA LEU A 13 -18.83 -1.40 -5.05
C LEU A 13 -19.11 -2.89 -5.18
N TYR A 14 -20.13 -3.40 -4.49
CA TYR A 14 -20.49 -4.82 -4.52
C TYR A 14 -20.95 -5.25 -5.91
N GLU A 15 -21.75 -4.44 -6.60
CA GLU A 15 -22.18 -4.73 -7.97
C GLU A 15 -20.98 -4.68 -8.94
N SER A 16 -20.06 -3.74 -8.73
CA SER A 16 -18.89 -3.56 -9.62
C SER A 16 -17.81 -4.63 -9.43
N LEU A 17 -17.57 -5.06 -8.20
CA LEU A 17 -16.43 -5.92 -7.82
C LEU A 17 -16.87 -7.34 -7.41
N GLY A 18 -18.13 -7.53 -7.02
CA GLY A 18 -18.65 -8.79 -6.51
C GLY A 18 -17.81 -9.36 -5.37
N ALA A 19 -17.44 -10.63 -5.48
CA ALA A 19 -16.60 -11.31 -4.50
C ALA A 19 -15.19 -10.70 -4.34
N TRP A 20 -14.67 -9.99 -5.36
CA TRP A 20 -13.36 -9.34 -5.27
C TRP A 20 -13.34 -8.22 -4.24
N LEU A 21 -14.48 -7.58 -3.94
CA LEU A 21 -14.58 -6.58 -2.88
C LEU A 21 -14.06 -7.13 -1.56
N PHE A 22 -14.51 -8.33 -1.18
CA PHE A 22 -14.11 -8.98 0.07
C PHE A 22 -12.65 -9.43 0.05
N ALA A 23 -12.16 -9.92 -1.08
CA ALA A 23 -10.76 -10.30 -1.23
C ALA A 23 -9.82 -9.09 -1.07
N LEU A 24 -10.16 -7.96 -1.73
CA LEU A 24 -9.41 -6.71 -1.62
C LEU A 24 -9.51 -6.10 -0.23
N ALA A 25 -10.69 -6.10 0.38
CA ALA A 25 -10.88 -5.65 1.76
C ALA A 25 -10.08 -6.51 2.75
N GLY A 26 -10.08 -7.83 2.59
CA GLY A 26 -9.28 -8.76 3.37
C GLY A 26 -7.78 -8.51 3.22
N ALA A 27 -7.30 -8.31 1.99
CA ALA A 27 -5.91 -7.97 1.73
C ALA A 27 -5.50 -6.63 2.37
N ALA A 28 -6.32 -5.59 2.23
CA ALA A 28 -6.10 -4.30 2.86
C ALA A 28 -6.04 -4.41 4.39
N PHE A 29 -6.95 -5.18 4.98
CA PHE A 29 -6.97 -5.45 6.41
C PHE A 29 -5.70 -6.20 6.87
N LEU A 30 -5.29 -7.24 6.16
CA LEU A 30 -4.07 -7.99 6.45
C LEU A 30 -2.81 -7.10 6.38
N LEU A 31 -2.71 -6.25 5.36
CA LEU A 31 -1.61 -5.29 5.24
C LEU A 31 -1.60 -4.30 6.40
N LEU A 32 -2.77 -3.76 6.78
CA LEU A 32 -2.90 -2.83 7.90
C LEU A 32 -2.48 -3.48 9.22
N VAL A 33 -3.02 -4.67 9.53
CA VAL A 33 -2.68 -5.42 10.74
C VAL A 33 -1.18 -5.74 10.76
N GLY A 34 -0.61 -6.17 9.64
CA GLY A 34 0.82 -6.46 9.55
C GLY A 34 1.71 -5.23 9.78
N VAL A 35 1.34 -4.06 9.23
CA VAL A 35 2.02 -2.78 9.50
C VAL A 35 1.92 -2.41 10.98
N ILE A 36 0.74 -2.52 11.59
CA ILE A 36 0.55 -2.23 13.03
C ILE A 36 1.40 -3.16 13.89
N VAL A 37 1.35 -4.47 13.65
CA VAL A 37 2.10 -5.47 14.42
C VAL A 37 3.61 -5.24 14.31
N THR A 38 4.11 -4.99 13.10
CA THR A 38 5.55 -4.75 12.89
C THR A 38 6.01 -3.40 13.47
N ALA A 39 5.18 -2.37 13.40
CA ALA A 39 5.45 -1.08 14.05
C ALA A 39 5.48 -1.22 15.59
N LEU A 40 4.53 -1.95 16.18
CA LEU A 40 4.52 -2.24 17.62
C LEU A 40 5.76 -3.03 18.04
N ARG A 41 6.18 -4.04 17.26
CA ARG A 41 7.43 -4.79 17.51
C ARG A 41 8.66 -3.89 17.45
N LEU A 42 8.70 -2.94 16.51
CA LEU A 42 9.81 -2.00 16.39
C LEU A 42 9.88 -1.04 17.58
N ARG A 43 8.72 -0.54 18.04
CA ARG A 43 8.61 0.29 19.25
C ARG A 43 9.05 -0.48 20.49
N ARG A 44 8.62 -1.74 20.64
CA ARG A 44 9.06 -2.60 21.76
C ARG A 44 10.56 -2.87 21.77
N ALA A 45 11.21 -2.83 20.61
CA ALA A 45 12.65 -3.01 20.46
C ALA A 45 13.46 -1.71 20.59
N ASP A 46 12.81 -0.57 20.84
CA ASP A 46 13.43 0.78 20.93
C ASP A 46 14.34 1.12 19.73
N ARG A 47 13.90 0.73 18.52
CA ARG A 47 14.66 0.98 17.28
C ARG A 47 14.04 2.13 16.48
N PRO A 48 14.88 2.97 15.85
CA PRO A 48 14.38 4.08 15.05
C PRO A 48 13.66 3.58 13.79
N ALA A 49 12.44 4.07 13.57
CA ALA A 49 11.61 3.75 12.42
C ALA A 49 12.07 4.41 11.10
N ARG A 50 13.09 5.27 11.14
CA ARG A 50 13.54 6.04 9.97
C ARG A 50 13.94 5.16 8.78
N LYS A 51 14.74 4.10 9.02
CA LYS A 51 15.19 3.18 7.98
C LYS A 51 14.04 2.38 7.34
N PRO A 52 13.15 1.71 8.09
CA PRO A 52 12.04 0.99 7.49
C PRO A 52 11.04 1.92 6.79
N VAL A 53 10.80 3.12 7.32
CA VAL A 53 9.93 4.11 6.66
C VAL A 53 10.53 4.60 5.35
N MET A 54 11.82 4.96 5.32
CA MET A 54 12.47 5.36 4.06
C MET A 54 12.45 4.25 3.02
N ALA A 55 12.69 3.00 3.42
CA ALA A 55 12.61 1.86 2.52
C ALA A 55 11.18 1.67 1.97
N ALA A 56 10.16 1.83 2.81
CA ALA A 56 8.76 1.76 2.40
C ALA A 56 8.39 2.88 1.42
N ILE A 57 8.78 4.13 1.70
CA ILE A 57 8.53 5.27 0.81
C ILE A 57 9.19 5.05 -0.54
N ALA A 58 10.47 4.64 -0.56
CA ALA A 58 11.18 4.36 -1.80
C ALA A 58 10.49 3.26 -2.60
N ALA A 59 10.09 2.16 -1.93
CA ALA A 59 9.37 1.07 -2.56
C ALA A 59 8.00 1.51 -3.12
N THR A 60 7.24 2.32 -2.39
CA THR A 60 5.97 2.87 -2.88
C THR A 60 6.18 3.71 -4.13
N VAL A 61 7.17 4.61 -4.13
CA VAL A 61 7.44 5.49 -5.28
C VAL A 61 7.88 4.66 -6.50
N LEU A 62 8.82 3.73 -6.32
CA LEU A 62 9.30 2.85 -7.38
C LEU A 62 8.18 1.99 -7.94
N ALA A 63 7.40 1.33 -7.08
CA ALA A 63 6.28 0.50 -7.51
C ALA A 63 5.20 1.34 -8.22
N THR A 64 4.85 2.50 -7.68
CA THR A 64 3.88 3.41 -8.32
C THR A 64 4.34 3.82 -9.70
N ALA A 65 5.62 4.16 -9.88
CA ALA A 65 6.16 4.52 -11.19
C ALA A 65 6.06 3.33 -12.17
N VAL A 66 6.40 2.12 -11.75
CA VAL A 66 6.26 0.91 -12.59
C VAL A 66 4.81 0.66 -12.96
N PHE A 67 3.90 0.67 -11.98
CA PHE A 67 2.48 0.43 -12.23
C PHE A 67 1.84 1.52 -13.08
N PHE A 68 2.30 2.76 -12.98
CA PHE A 68 1.83 3.88 -13.81
C PHE A 68 2.00 3.58 -15.30
N PHE A 69 3.18 3.11 -15.71
CA PHE A 69 3.41 2.72 -17.11
C PHE A 69 2.63 1.47 -17.53
N MET A 70 2.24 0.62 -16.57
CA MET A 70 1.35 -0.51 -16.83
C MET A 70 -0.13 -0.12 -16.91
N VAL A 71 -0.49 1.14 -16.61
CA VAL A 71 -1.90 1.57 -16.57
C VAL A 71 -2.68 1.31 -17.85
N PRO A 72 -2.17 1.63 -19.04
CA PRO A 72 -2.90 1.33 -20.27
C PRO A 72 -3.16 -0.18 -20.44
N GLY A 73 -2.18 -1.02 -20.08
CA GLY A 73 -2.25 -2.46 -20.27
C GLY A 73 -3.33 -3.16 -19.44
N TRP A 74 -3.35 -2.94 -18.13
CA TRP A 74 -4.33 -3.58 -17.22
C TRP A 74 -5.70 -2.90 -17.17
N THR A 75 -5.85 -1.68 -17.72
CA THR A 75 -7.16 -1.00 -17.87
C THR A 75 -7.77 -1.17 -19.26
N LEU A 76 -7.06 -1.84 -20.18
CA LEU A 76 -7.44 -1.98 -21.59
C LEU A 76 -7.60 -0.63 -22.31
N ALA A 77 -6.98 0.43 -21.78
CA ALA A 77 -6.98 1.74 -22.41
C ALA A 77 -5.93 1.80 -23.53
N GLY A 78 -6.20 2.63 -24.55
CA GLY A 78 -5.21 2.92 -25.60
C GLY A 78 -3.97 3.63 -25.05
N ILE A 79 -2.83 3.49 -25.71
CA ILE A 79 -1.58 4.16 -25.30
C ILE A 79 -1.74 5.70 -25.32
N ASP A 80 -2.60 6.20 -26.20
CA ASP A 80 -2.95 7.63 -26.32
C ASP A 80 -3.82 8.14 -25.16
N ALA A 81 -4.27 7.25 -24.26
CA ALA A 81 -5.07 7.62 -23.09
C ALA A 81 -4.28 8.43 -22.05
N LEU A 82 -2.95 8.52 -22.14
CA LEU A 82 -2.11 9.37 -21.28
C LEU A 82 -1.85 10.77 -21.89
N SER A 83 -2.82 11.34 -22.60
CA SER A 83 -2.66 12.62 -23.30
C SER A 83 -3.13 13.84 -22.50
N GLY A 84 -4.05 13.67 -21.54
CA GLY A 84 -4.59 14.73 -20.71
C GLY A 84 -4.02 14.78 -19.29
N ALA A 85 -4.05 15.97 -18.67
CA ALA A 85 -3.66 16.14 -17.26
C ALA A 85 -4.55 15.33 -16.29
N VAL A 86 -5.84 15.19 -16.62
CA VAL A 86 -6.79 14.39 -15.85
C VAL A 86 -6.44 12.89 -15.95
N ASP A 87 -6.07 12.42 -17.14
CA ASP A 87 -5.72 11.00 -17.34
C ASP A 87 -4.46 10.63 -16.58
N ILE A 88 -3.45 11.51 -16.59
CA ILE A 88 -2.22 11.34 -15.80
C ILE A 88 -2.55 11.26 -14.30
N LEU A 89 -3.46 12.09 -13.80
CA LEU A 89 -3.87 12.05 -12.40
C LEU A 89 -4.55 10.73 -12.06
N PHE A 90 -5.52 10.27 -12.86
CA PHE A 90 -6.21 9.00 -12.61
C PHE A 90 -5.29 7.79 -12.75
N ALA A 91 -4.40 7.78 -13.74
CA ALA A 91 -3.39 6.74 -13.89
C ALA A 91 -2.45 6.69 -12.68
N THR A 92 -2.05 7.86 -12.15
CA THR A 92 -1.23 7.94 -10.94
C THR A 92 -1.99 7.40 -9.72
N LEU A 93 -3.26 7.79 -9.54
CA LEU A 93 -4.09 7.31 -8.43
C LEU A 93 -4.32 5.79 -8.50
N LEU A 94 -4.55 5.24 -9.69
CA LEU A 94 -4.69 3.80 -9.90
C LEU A 94 -3.38 3.05 -9.60
N ALA A 95 -2.24 3.57 -10.08
CA ALA A 95 -0.93 2.98 -9.83
C ALA A 95 -0.48 3.08 -8.37
N LEU A 96 -1.00 4.07 -7.63
CA LEU A 96 -0.72 4.25 -6.21
C LEU A 96 -1.26 3.08 -5.37
N VAL A 97 -2.37 2.45 -5.78
CA VAL A 97 -2.98 1.33 -5.04
C VAL A 97 -2.01 0.15 -4.86
N PRO A 98 -1.46 -0.47 -5.93
CA PRO A 98 -0.46 -1.52 -5.78
C PRO A 98 0.88 -0.97 -5.24
N GLY A 99 1.19 0.32 -5.48
CA GLY A 99 2.36 0.99 -4.89
C GLY A 99 2.34 1.01 -3.36
N ILE A 100 1.21 1.38 -2.75
CA ILE A 100 1.02 1.38 -1.29
C ILE A 100 1.13 -0.06 -0.74
N ALA A 101 0.55 -1.04 -1.44
CA ALA A 101 0.65 -2.45 -1.04
C ALA A 101 2.11 -2.92 -0.99
N ALA A 102 2.90 -2.61 -2.03
CA ALA A 102 4.33 -2.91 -2.06
C ALA A 102 5.10 -2.21 -0.93
N GLY A 103 4.83 -0.92 -0.70
CA GLY A 103 5.41 -0.15 0.40
C GLY A 103 5.12 -0.74 1.78
N ALA A 104 3.88 -1.16 2.02
CA ALA A 104 3.47 -1.83 3.26
C ALA A 104 4.23 -3.14 3.47
N ILE A 105 4.39 -3.96 2.42
CA ILE A 105 5.16 -5.21 2.48
C ILE A 105 6.62 -4.92 2.81
N VAL A 106 7.25 -3.95 2.13
CA VAL A 106 8.64 -3.57 2.40
C VAL A 106 8.82 -3.02 3.81
N PHE A 107 7.88 -2.21 4.30
CA PHE A 107 7.88 -1.75 5.68
C PHE A 107 7.87 -2.93 6.65
N MET A 108 6.94 -3.88 6.49
CA MET A 108 6.81 -5.04 7.37
C MET A 108 8.08 -5.88 7.40
N LEU A 109 8.70 -6.12 6.24
CA LEU A 109 9.95 -6.87 6.14
C LEU A 109 11.12 -6.13 6.78
N ALA A 110 11.27 -4.83 6.50
CA ALA A 110 12.35 -4.02 7.03
C ALA A 110 12.22 -3.84 8.55
N ALA A 111 11.03 -3.50 9.05
CA ALA A 111 10.74 -3.35 10.47
C ALA A 111 10.90 -4.68 11.22
N GLY A 112 10.42 -5.78 10.66
CA GLY A 112 10.60 -7.13 11.22
C GLY A 112 12.07 -7.53 11.34
N ARG A 113 12.88 -7.27 10.30
CA ARG A 113 14.33 -7.52 10.34
C ARG A 113 15.03 -6.63 11.37
N CYS A 114 14.65 -5.35 11.48
CA CYS A 114 15.22 -4.43 12.46
C CYS A 114 14.91 -4.84 13.90
N ALA A 115 13.66 -5.27 14.18
CA ALA A 115 13.26 -5.76 15.49
C ALA A 115 13.97 -7.09 15.84
N ALA A 116 14.07 -8.03 14.90
CA ALA A 116 14.72 -9.33 15.12
C ALA A 116 16.23 -9.21 15.41
N ARG A 117 16.92 -8.23 14.80
CA ARG A 117 18.34 -7.97 15.11
C ARG A 117 18.56 -7.51 16.55
N SER A 118 17.57 -6.89 17.19
CA SER A 118 17.66 -6.44 18.58
C SER A 118 17.74 -7.60 19.58
N VAL A 119 17.15 -8.75 19.26
CA VAL A 119 17.19 -9.93 20.14
C VAL A 119 18.56 -10.61 20.12
N ARG A 120 19.33 -10.46 19.02
CA ARG A 120 20.64 -11.12 18.84
C ARG A 120 21.83 -10.34 19.40
N HIS A 121 21.66 -9.06 19.71
CA HIS A 121 22.68 -8.25 20.37
C HIS A 121 22.09 -7.69 21.67
N PRO A 122 22.05 -8.48 22.76
CA PRO A 122 21.96 -7.87 24.08
C PRO A 122 23.20 -6.97 24.20
N VAL A 123 22.97 -5.67 24.38
CA VAL A 123 24.03 -4.74 24.71
C VAL A 123 24.69 -5.27 25.98
N ALA A 124 25.94 -5.71 25.87
CA ALA A 124 26.78 -5.96 27.02
C ALA A 124 26.91 -4.61 27.75
N THR A 125 26.22 -4.50 28.87
CA THR A 125 26.41 -3.44 29.87
C THR A 125 27.83 -3.47 30.41
#